data_AF-A0A1V5FU37-F1
#
_entry.id   AF-A0A1V5FU37-F1
#
_cell.length_a   1.000
_cell.length_b   1.000
_cell.length_c   1.000
_cell.angle_alpha   90.00
_cell.angle_beta   90.00
_cell.angle_gamma   90.00
#
_symmetry.space_group_name_H-M   'P 1'
#
loop_
_entity.id
_entity.type
_entity.pdbx_description
1 polymer ?
#
loop_
_entity_poly.entity_id
_entity_poly.type
_entity_poly.pdbx_seq_one_letter_code
_entity_poly.pdbx_strand_id
1 'polypeptide(L)'
;MSVRPLIVVLLSLPVGSVAFAQHAEISSPEQTFVYSVQPLNPAAGQFPEGVNCGTVIVDNGTDVNSPGSGPAGADQSVLQDTALGLGSFGFSHSSADAFRVADQFTVVTNATLRCITLYAYQTGSTTASTITSVNLRIWNGVPGAMGSSVVFGDTTTNRLLFSQWSNAYRTLQSSPGDTTRPIMEQVVDLGGLSLPAGTYWVDWQTGGTLASGPWAPPITITGQAVTGDALQFDGSAWNTMVDGTNQQGLPFQIRGSVLPTPVPQPSVIPSNTTLGLTLLALLAGMAAFLQFRSRR
;
A
#
# COMPACT_ATOMS: atom_id res chain seq x y z
N MET A 1 46.58 42.47 23.17
CA MET A 1 45.65 43.16 22.25
C MET A 1 45.96 42.62 20.86
N SER A 2 45.10 41.95 20.10
CA SER A 2 43.65 41.81 20.09
C SER A 2 43.32 40.47 19.44
N VAL A 3 42.52 39.64 20.12
CA VAL A 3 41.94 38.42 19.56
C VAL A 3 40.77 38.85 18.66
N ARG A 4 40.71 38.38 17.42
CA ARG A 4 39.53 38.53 16.55
C ARG A 4 38.85 37.16 16.44
N PRO A 5 37.55 37.03 16.77
CA PRO A 5 36.85 35.77 16.58
C PRO A 5 36.46 35.64 15.10
N LEU A 6 36.88 34.55 14.46
CA LEU A 6 36.39 34.18 13.15
C LEU A 6 35.05 33.45 13.37
N ILE A 7 33.94 34.15 13.10
CA ILE A 7 32.60 33.55 13.08
C ILE A 7 32.53 32.66 11.84
N VAL A 8 32.55 31.35 12.04
CA VAL A 8 32.22 30.37 11.00
C VAL A 8 30.69 30.28 10.96
N VAL A 9 30.10 30.91 9.95
CA VAL A 9 28.70 30.70 9.59
C VAL A 9 28.63 29.34 8.89
N LEU A 10 28.15 28.31 9.60
CA LEU A 10 27.76 27.06 8.97
C LEU A 10 26.51 27.33 8.12
N LEU A 11 26.71 27.42 6.81
CA LEU A 11 25.64 27.45 5.83
C LEU A 11 25.04 26.03 5.76
N SER A 12 23.90 25.80 6.40
CA SER A 12 23.13 24.58 6.23
C SER A 12 22.50 24.58 4.84
N LEU A 13 23.11 23.85 3.90
CA LEU A 13 22.49 23.51 2.61
C LEU A 13 21.39 22.47 2.87
N PRO A 14 20.14 22.70 2.42
CA PRO A 14 19.15 21.63 2.41
C PRO A 14 19.55 20.63 1.32
N VAL A 15 20.02 19.45 1.73
CA VAL A 15 20.14 18.31 0.82
C VAL A 15 18.72 17.86 0.50
N GLY A 16 18.27 18.11 -0.73
CA GLY A 16 17.02 17.56 -1.22
C GLY A 16 17.08 16.05 -1.17
N SER A 17 16.17 15.46 -0.41
CA SER A 17 15.85 14.04 -0.35
C SER A 17 15.75 13.40 -1.74
N VAL A 18 16.66 12.48 -2.06
CA VAL A 18 16.65 11.72 -3.32
C VAL A 18 15.92 10.39 -3.10
N ALA A 19 14.75 10.24 -3.72
CA ALA A 19 14.14 8.93 -3.95
C ALA A 19 14.90 8.23 -5.10
N PHE A 20 15.20 6.95 -4.96
CA PHE A 20 15.88 6.16 -5.99
C PHE A 20 14.84 5.37 -6.81
N ALA A 21 14.60 5.86 -8.02
CA ALA A 21 13.73 5.26 -9.03
C ALA A 21 14.53 4.79 -10.25
N GLN A 22 14.03 3.77 -10.94
CA GLN A 22 14.57 3.35 -12.23
C GLN A 22 14.12 4.33 -13.31
N HIS A 23 15.06 4.96 -14.02
CA HIS A 23 14.76 5.93 -15.09
C HIS A 23 14.31 5.27 -16.40
N ALA A 24 13.50 5.98 -17.18
CA ALA A 24 13.13 5.67 -18.55
C ALA A 24 14.35 5.70 -19.48
N GLU A 25 14.73 4.56 -20.06
CA GLU A 25 15.77 4.51 -21.08
C GLU A 25 15.13 4.66 -22.48
N ILE A 26 15.74 5.48 -23.35
CA ILE A 26 15.37 5.57 -24.77
C ILE A 26 15.89 4.31 -25.46
N SER A 27 14.99 3.42 -25.89
CA SER A 27 15.37 2.25 -26.67
C SER A 27 15.90 2.68 -28.05
N SER A 28 17.01 2.06 -28.48
CA SER A 28 17.57 2.29 -29.82
C SER A 28 16.63 1.67 -30.87
N PRO A 29 16.31 2.39 -31.96
CA PRO A 29 15.35 1.93 -32.97
C PRO A 29 15.82 0.70 -33.79
N GLU A 30 17.02 0.17 -33.55
CA GLU A 30 17.55 -1.04 -34.23
C GLU A 30 17.45 -2.33 -33.40
N GLN A 31 16.92 -2.28 -32.17
CA GLN A 31 16.73 -3.50 -31.38
C GLN A 31 15.53 -4.29 -31.95
N THR A 32 15.80 -5.39 -32.63
CA THR A 32 14.77 -6.36 -33.04
C THR A 32 14.15 -6.99 -31.80
N PHE A 33 12.98 -6.51 -31.40
CA PHE A 33 12.15 -7.16 -30.38
C PHE A 33 11.67 -8.50 -30.93
N VAL A 34 12.26 -9.58 -30.44
CA VAL A 34 11.72 -10.92 -30.67
C VAL A 34 10.52 -11.06 -29.72
N TYR A 35 9.32 -10.82 -30.25
CA TYR A 35 8.08 -11.13 -29.54
C TYR A 35 7.93 -12.65 -29.42
N SER A 36 8.51 -13.26 -28.39
CA SER A 36 8.07 -14.58 -27.98
C SER A 36 6.66 -14.43 -27.38
N VAL A 37 5.67 -15.08 -27.97
CA VAL A 37 4.31 -15.13 -27.41
C VAL A 37 4.39 -15.84 -26.06
N GLN A 38 4.40 -15.09 -24.95
CA GLN A 38 4.32 -15.65 -23.60
C GLN A 38 2.83 -15.87 -23.28
N PRO A 39 2.40 -17.09 -22.94
CA PRO A 39 0.99 -17.36 -22.63
C PRO A 39 0.60 -16.66 -21.33
N LEU A 40 -0.63 -16.14 -21.25
CA LEU A 40 -1.21 -15.56 -20.03
C LEU A 40 -1.22 -16.58 -18.89
N ASN A 41 -0.94 -16.14 -17.66
CA ASN A 41 -1.09 -16.90 -16.44
C ASN A 41 -2.60 -17.05 -16.10
N PRO A 42 -3.17 -18.26 -16.14
CA PRO A 42 -4.58 -18.47 -15.77
C PRO A 42 -4.84 -18.28 -14.27
N ALA A 43 -3.80 -18.28 -13.43
CA ALA A 43 -3.91 -18.08 -11.99
C ALA A 43 -3.77 -16.60 -11.56
N ALA A 44 -3.54 -15.66 -12.48
CA ALA A 44 -3.42 -14.24 -12.15
C ALA A 44 -4.70 -13.74 -11.45
N GLY A 45 -4.52 -13.03 -10.33
CA GLY A 45 -5.62 -12.55 -9.49
C GLY A 45 -6.38 -13.64 -8.72
N GLN A 46 -5.95 -14.91 -8.81
CA GLN A 46 -6.51 -16.03 -8.06
C GLN A 46 -5.60 -16.39 -6.89
N PHE A 47 -6.21 -16.73 -5.75
CA PHE A 47 -5.47 -17.27 -4.61
C PHE A 47 -5.32 -18.80 -4.75
N PRO A 48 -4.14 -19.37 -4.45
CA PRO A 48 -3.96 -20.81 -4.33
C PRO A 48 -4.93 -21.43 -3.32
N GLU A 49 -5.24 -22.71 -3.51
CA GLU A 49 -6.07 -23.47 -2.60
C GLU A 49 -5.54 -23.38 -1.16
N GLY A 50 -6.43 -23.14 -0.20
CA GLY A 50 -6.09 -22.98 1.22
C GLY A 50 -5.76 -21.56 1.66
N VAL A 51 -5.56 -20.61 0.73
CA VAL A 51 -5.37 -19.19 1.07
C VAL A 51 -6.74 -18.50 1.12
N ASN A 52 -7.18 -18.12 2.32
CA ASN A 52 -8.42 -17.36 2.53
C ASN A 52 -8.13 -15.95 3.06
N CYS A 53 -8.20 -14.97 2.16
CA CYS A 53 -7.98 -13.57 2.48
C CYS A 53 -9.27 -12.79 2.77
N GLY A 54 -10.45 -13.40 2.61
CA GLY A 54 -11.73 -12.69 2.73
C GLY A 54 -12.00 -11.72 1.58
N THR A 55 -12.80 -10.69 1.86
CA THR A 55 -13.26 -9.68 0.88
C THR A 55 -12.31 -8.49 0.84
N VAL A 56 -12.35 -7.72 -0.24
CA VAL A 56 -11.61 -6.44 -0.35
C VAL A 56 -12.14 -5.46 0.70
N ILE A 57 -11.22 -4.91 1.50
CA ILE A 57 -11.49 -3.87 2.51
C ILE A 57 -10.92 -2.53 2.05
N VAL A 58 -9.74 -2.56 1.42
CA VAL A 58 -9.08 -1.39 0.84
C VAL A 58 -8.62 -1.76 -0.56
N ASP A 59 -8.81 -0.82 -1.49
CA ASP A 59 -8.23 -0.85 -2.82
C ASP A 59 -7.58 0.52 -3.07
N ASN A 60 -6.24 0.55 -3.18
CA ASN A 60 -5.49 1.79 -3.35
C ASN A 60 -5.26 2.16 -4.83
N GLY A 61 -5.99 1.54 -5.75
CA GLY A 61 -5.85 1.79 -7.18
C GLY A 61 -5.01 0.75 -7.91
N THR A 62 -4.75 1.01 -9.18
CA THR A 62 -4.19 0.03 -10.14
C THR A 62 -2.89 0.50 -10.77
N ASP A 63 -1.98 -0.44 -11.03
CA ASP A 63 -0.79 -0.27 -11.87
C ASP A 63 -1.11 -0.34 -13.38
N VAL A 64 -2.29 -0.79 -13.80
CA VAL A 64 -2.66 -0.99 -15.20
C VAL A 64 -3.51 0.17 -15.74
N ASN A 65 -3.07 0.76 -16.86
CA ASN A 65 -3.82 1.79 -17.58
C ASN A 65 -4.12 1.44 -19.05
N SER A 66 -3.67 0.27 -19.52
CA SER A 66 -3.96 -0.21 -20.87
C SER A 66 -4.22 -1.73 -20.84
N PRO A 67 -5.44 -2.14 -20.49
CA PRO A 67 -5.80 -3.56 -20.44
C PRO A 67 -5.79 -4.22 -21.81
N GLY A 68 -5.24 -5.44 -21.90
CA GLY A 68 -5.26 -6.29 -23.09
C GLY A 68 -4.47 -5.79 -24.30
N SER A 69 -3.75 -4.67 -24.21
CA SER A 69 -3.02 -4.09 -25.34
C SER A 69 -1.61 -4.65 -25.55
N GLY A 70 -1.11 -5.41 -24.57
CA GLY A 70 0.23 -5.97 -24.58
C GLY A 70 0.37 -7.28 -25.36
N PRO A 71 1.59 -7.82 -25.44
CA PRO A 71 1.86 -9.09 -26.10
C PRO A 71 0.98 -10.21 -25.56
N ALA A 72 0.41 -11.01 -26.47
CA ALA A 72 -0.54 -12.10 -26.16
C ALA A 72 -1.81 -11.65 -25.41
N GLY A 73 -2.18 -10.37 -25.47
CA GLY A 73 -3.33 -9.82 -24.76
C GLY A 73 -3.06 -9.55 -23.28
N ALA A 74 -1.78 -9.45 -22.89
CA ALA A 74 -1.39 -9.01 -21.55
C ALA A 74 -1.79 -7.55 -21.31
N ASP A 75 -2.03 -7.21 -20.05
CA ASP A 75 -2.23 -5.84 -19.62
C ASP A 75 -0.91 -5.06 -19.64
N GLN A 76 -1.00 -3.74 -19.76
CA GLN A 76 0.17 -2.87 -19.70
C GLN A 76 0.00 -1.78 -18.65
N SER A 77 1.04 -1.64 -17.84
CA SER A 77 1.31 -0.48 -17.00
C SER A 77 2.19 0.47 -17.82
N VAL A 78 1.56 1.38 -18.56
CA VAL A 78 2.25 2.26 -19.52
C VAL A 78 2.67 3.56 -18.84
N LEU A 79 3.98 3.76 -18.66
CA LEU A 79 4.57 5.03 -18.24
C LEU A 79 4.35 6.07 -19.34
N GLN A 80 3.67 7.18 -19.02
CA GLN A 80 3.35 8.25 -19.97
C GLN A 80 4.53 9.21 -20.19
N ASP A 81 5.65 8.66 -20.67
CA ASP A 81 6.91 9.37 -20.89
C ASP A 81 6.82 10.47 -21.95
N THR A 82 5.96 10.29 -22.95
CA THR A 82 5.75 11.28 -24.01
C THR A 82 4.57 12.23 -23.74
N ALA A 83 3.47 11.76 -23.15
CA ALA A 83 2.30 12.60 -22.88
C ALA A 83 2.44 13.46 -21.61
N LEU A 84 3.09 12.93 -20.56
CA LEU A 84 3.20 13.58 -19.25
C LEU A 84 4.66 13.87 -18.84
N GLY A 85 5.64 13.44 -19.62
CA GLY A 85 7.06 13.62 -19.28
C GLY A 85 7.50 12.82 -18.05
N LEU A 86 6.78 11.76 -17.70
CA LEU A 86 7.12 10.87 -16.58
C LEU A 86 8.34 10.02 -16.93
N GLY A 87 9.24 9.82 -15.97
CA GLY A 87 10.55 9.21 -16.21
C GLY A 87 10.86 8.02 -15.33
N SER A 88 9.98 7.62 -14.40
CA SER A 88 10.27 6.60 -13.40
C SER A 88 9.48 5.31 -13.64
N PHE A 89 10.16 4.24 -14.07
CA PHE A 89 9.51 2.94 -14.26
C PHE A 89 9.00 2.33 -12.96
N GLY A 90 9.68 2.60 -11.84
CA GLY A 90 9.34 2.09 -10.51
C GLY A 90 10.35 2.55 -9.47
N PHE A 91 10.02 2.34 -8.20
CA PHE A 91 10.79 2.79 -7.05
C PHE A 91 11.43 1.61 -6.33
N SER A 92 12.71 1.72 -5.96
CA SER A 92 13.36 0.62 -5.25
C SER A 92 12.65 0.35 -3.92
N HIS A 93 12.37 -0.91 -3.66
CA HIS A 93 11.99 -1.41 -2.34
C HIS A 93 12.80 -2.67 -2.00
N SER A 94 14.02 -2.75 -2.55
CA SER A 94 14.91 -3.90 -2.43
C SER A 94 15.36 -4.07 -0.98
N SER A 95 15.09 -5.24 -0.41
CA SER A 95 15.57 -5.59 0.93
C SER A 95 17.09 -5.73 0.99
N ALA A 96 17.75 -6.04 -0.13
CA ALA A 96 19.22 -6.15 -0.21
C ALA A 96 19.90 -4.79 -0.03
N ASP A 97 19.19 -3.72 -0.42
CA ASP A 97 19.68 -2.34 -0.41
C ASP A 97 19.03 -1.52 0.72
N ALA A 98 18.29 -2.18 1.62
CA ALA A 98 17.54 -1.57 2.73
C ALA A 98 16.53 -0.48 2.30
N PHE A 99 16.07 -0.50 1.05
CA PHE A 99 15.01 0.38 0.59
C PHE A 99 13.65 -0.13 1.02
N ARG A 100 12.76 0.81 1.35
CA ARG A 100 11.36 0.50 1.66
C ARG A 100 10.48 1.51 0.95
N VAL A 101 9.25 1.12 0.66
CA VAL A 101 8.21 2.05 0.22
C VAL A 101 7.06 2.00 1.20
N ALA A 102 6.30 3.08 1.29
CA ALA A 102 5.13 3.18 2.14
C ALA A 102 4.03 4.00 1.48
N ASP A 103 2.79 3.66 1.76
CA ASP A 103 1.64 4.42 1.28
C ASP A 103 0.48 4.33 2.29
N GLN A 104 -0.39 5.34 2.27
CA GLN A 104 -1.50 5.49 3.18
C GLN A 104 -2.67 4.58 2.80
N PHE A 105 -3.40 4.08 3.78
CA PHE A 105 -4.74 3.55 3.58
C PHE A 105 -5.70 3.95 4.70
N THR A 106 -6.99 3.88 4.40
CA THR A 106 -8.05 4.13 5.39
C THR A 106 -8.92 2.90 5.57
N VAL A 107 -9.10 2.50 6.82
CA VAL A 107 -10.08 1.50 7.25
C VAL A 107 -11.35 2.24 7.64
N VAL A 108 -12.43 2.07 6.86
CA VAL A 108 -13.68 2.84 7.05
C VAL A 108 -14.48 2.36 8.27
N THR A 109 -14.48 1.06 8.50
CA THR A 109 -15.15 0.40 9.63
C THR A 109 -14.19 -0.60 10.24
N ASN A 110 -14.27 -0.83 11.55
CA ASN A 110 -13.49 -1.86 12.25
C ASN A 110 -13.40 -3.14 11.41
N ALA A 111 -12.20 -3.62 11.16
CA ALA A 111 -11.97 -4.74 10.25
C ALA A 111 -10.84 -5.63 10.78
N THR A 112 -10.92 -6.91 10.43
CA THR A 112 -9.83 -7.87 10.57
C THR A 112 -9.17 -8.05 9.22
N LEU A 113 -7.93 -7.56 9.07
CA LEU A 113 -7.13 -7.65 7.86
C LEU A 113 -6.41 -9.00 7.82
N ARG A 114 -6.46 -9.69 6.67
CA ARG A 114 -5.94 -11.05 6.48
C ARG A 114 -4.77 -11.09 5.52
N CYS A 115 -4.89 -10.41 4.39
CA CYS A 115 -3.84 -10.37 3.39
C CYS A 115 -3.74 -8.99 2.75
N ILE A 116 -2.58 -8.72 2.17
CA ILE A 116 -2.39 -7.61 1.24
C ILE A 116 -1.78 -8.14 -0.07
N THR A 117 -2.32 -7.72 -1.20
CA THR A 117 -1.71 -7.90 -2.51
C THR A 117 -0.85 -6.68 -2.83
N LEU A 118 0.43 -6.92 -3.08
CA LEU A 118 1.44 -5.94 -3.46
C LEU A 118 2.00 -6.27 -4.85
N TYR A 119 2.69 -5.32 -5.48
CA TYR A 119 3.23 -5.49 -6.83
C TYR A 119 4.71 -5.14 -6.87
N ALA A 120 5.47 -5.95 -7.61
CA ALA A 120 6.89 -5.71 -7.86
C ALA A 120 7.31 -6.29 -9.21
N TYR A 121 8.39 -5.79 -9.78
CA TYR A 121 9.09 -6.46 -10.88
C TYR A 121 10.60 -6.43 -10.68
N GLN A 122 11.31 -7.31 -11.37
CA GLN A 122 12.74 -7.19 -11.59
C GLN A 122 13.01 -7.08 -13.09
N THR A 123 13.86 -6.14 -13.51
CA THR A 123 14.13 -5.96 -14.94
C THR A 123 14.91 -7.17 -15.45
N GLY A 124 14.48 -7.72 -16.59
CA GLY A 124 15.06 -8.90 -17.22
C GLY A 124 14.53 -10.23 -16.66
N SER A 125 13.53 -10.23 -15.78
CA SER A 125 12.88 -11.48 -15.36
C SER A 125 11.99 -12.05 -16.46
N THR A 126 11.70 -13.36 -16.37
CA THR A 126 10.62 -13.98 -17.13
C THR A 126 9.30 -13.85 -16.36
N THR A 127 8.23 -14.46 -16.85
CA THR A 127 6.93 -14.54 -16.15
C THR A 127 6.94 -15.51 -14.96
N ALA A 128 8.04 -16.24 -14.74
CA ALA A 128 8.26 -16.95 -13.48
C ALA A 128 8.72 -15.93 -12.42
N SER A 129 8.03 -15.87 -11.27
CA SER A 129 8.35 -14.89 -10.23
C SER A 129 9.76 -15.11 -9.67
N THR A 130 10.54 -14.03 -9.66
CA THR A 130 11.88 -13.97 -9.02
C THR A 130 11.82 -13.41 -7.60
N ILE A 131 10.63 -13.08 -7.11
CA ILE A 131 10.40 -12.56 -5.77
C ILE A 131 10.53 -13.68 -4.74
N THR A 132 11.33 -13.47 -3.70
CA THR A 132 11.65 -14.49 -2.69
C THR A 132 11.08 -14.19 -1.31
N SER A 133 10.87 -12.92 -1.00
CA SER A 133 10.36 -12.51 0.32
C SER A 133 9.72 -11.15 0.30
N VAL A 134 8.81 -10.94 1.25
CA VAL A 134 8.25 -9.62 1.58
C VAL A 134 8.16 -9.52 3.09
N ASN A 135 8.72 -8.46 3.67
CA ASN A 135 8.44 -8.06 5.05
C ASN A 135 7.75 -6.69 5.03
N LEU A 136 6.84 -6.47 5.96
CA LEU A 136 6.06 -5.25 6.04
C LEU A 136 5.80 -4.84 7.48
N ARG A 137 5.44 -3.58 7.65
CA ARG A 137 4.86 -3.05 8.88
C ARG A 137 3.65 -2.19 8.55
N ILE A 138 2.76 -2.06 9.53
CA ILE A 138 1.65 -1.09 9.49
C ILE A 138 1.89 -0.08 10.60
N TRP A 139 1.74 1.21 10.27
CA TRP A 139 1.86 2.33 11.19
C TRP A 139 0.50 2.98 11.44
N ASN A 140 0.30 3.51 12.64
CA ASN A 140 -0.86 4.35 12.98
C ASN A 140 -0.69 5.84 12.60
N GLY A 141 0.29 6.14 11.75
CA GLY A 141 0.62 7.48 11.28
C GLY A 141 1.72 7.42 10.23
N VAL A 142 2.11 8.58 9.70
CA VAL A 142 3.15 8.68 8.66
C VAL A 142 4.47 8.06 9.16
N PRO A 143 5.10 7.13 8.42
CA PRO A 143 6.35 6.52 8.81
C PRO A 143 7.44 7.56 9.13
N GLY A 144 8.10 7.40 10.28
CA GLY A 144 9.17 8.30 10.73
C GLY A 144 8.70 9.65 11.32
N ALA A 145 7.41 9.98 11.26
CA ALA A 145 6.88 11.18 11.90
C ALA A 145 6.74 11.04 13.43
N MET A 146 6.86 12.15 14.15
CA MET A 146 6.67 12.18 15.59
C MET A 146 5.22 11.79 15.96
N GLY A 147 5.07 10.86 16.90
CA GLY A 147 3.77 10.34 17.33
C GLY A 147 3.28 9.13 16.53
N SER A 148 3.94 8.79 15.42
CA SER A 148 3.68 7.55 14.68
C SER A 148 4.40 6.36 15.32
N SER A 149 3.75 5.19 15.30
CA SER A 149 4.29 3.93 15.80
C SER A 149 3.85 2.76 14.92
N VAL A 150 4.70 1.73 14.87
CA VAL A 150 4.36 0.45 14.25
C VAL A 150 3.32 -0.26 15.12
N VAL A 151 2.19 -0.65 14.52
CA VAL A 151 1.11 -1.40 15.16
C VAL A 151 1.04 -2.86 14.69
N PHE A 152 1.77 -3.22 13.64
CA PHE A 152 1.89 -4.60 13.15
C PHE A 152 3.15 -4.80 12.32
N GLY A 153 3.66 -6.04 12.30
CA GLY A 153 4.78 -6.45 11.46
C GLY A 153 6.14 -5.98 11.97
N ASP A 154 7.17 -6.28 11.19
CA ASP A 154 8.57 -5.96 11.49
C ASP A 154 9.39 -5.95 10.19
N THR A 155 10.68 -5.61 10.27
CA THR A 155 11.55 -5.44 9.10
C THR A 155 12.27 -6.73 8.66
N THR A 156 11.96 -7.87 9.27
CA THR A 156 12.75 -9.11 9.14
C THR A 156 11.91 -10.34 8.81
N THR A 157 10.68 -10.43 9.29
CA THR A 157 9.81 -11.59 9.10
C THR A 157 9.29 -11.61 7.67
N ASN A 158 9.68 -12.63 6.90
CA ASN A 158 9.06 -12.91 5.62
C ASN A 158 7.61 -13.34 5.82
N ARG A 159 6.68 -12.62 5.20
CA ARG A 159 5.23 -12.88 5.23
C ARG A 159 4.65 -13.20 3.86
N LEU A 160 5.51 -13.37 2.84
CA LEU A 160 5.09 -13.74 1.50
C LEU A 160 4.42 -15.12 1.52
N LEU A 161 3.15 -15.19 1.13
CA LEU A 161 2.43 -16.44 0.92
C LEU A 161 2.77 -17.03 -0.44
N PHE A 162 2.67 -16.20 -1.49
CA PHE A 162 3.06 -16.57 -2.85
C PHE A 162 3.28 -15.33 -3.71
N SER A 163 3.97 -15.53 -4.84
CA SER A 163 4.10 -14.52 -5.89
C SER A 163 4.02 -15.16 -7.27
N GLN A 164 3.34 -14.48 -8.18
CA GLN A 164 3.12 -14.94 -9.55
C GLN A 164 2.97 -13.77 -10.51
N TRP A 165 3.12 -14.02 -11.80
CA TRP A 165 2.92 -12.99 -12.82
C TRP A 165 1.45 -12.56 -12.88
N SER A 166 1.22 -11.25 -12.86
CA SER A 166 -0.11 -10.61 -12.80
C SER A 166 -0.81 -10.51 -14.16
N ASN A 167 -0.22 -11.05 -15.23
CA ASN A 167 -0.58 -10.78 -16.62
C ASN A 167 -0.34 -9.34 -17.10
N ALA A 168 0.44 -8.55 -16.36
CA ALA A 168 0.82 -7.19 -16.76
C ALA A 168 2.33 -7.03 -16.97
N TYR A 169 2.70 -6.07 -17.84
CA TYR A 169 4.07 -5.60 -18.02
C TYR A 169 4.19 -4.10 -17.76
N ARG A 170 5.31 -3.67 -17.17
CA ARG A 170 5.67 -2.25 -17.08
C ARG A 170 6.40 -1.79 -18.35
N THR A 171 5.82 -0.83 -19.07
CA THR A 171 6.32 -0.36 -20.37
C THR A 171 6.39 1.17 -20.46
N LEU A 172 7.04 1.69 -21.50
CA LEU A 172 6.95 3.10 -21.88
C LEU A 172 5.80 3.32 -22.86
N GLN A 173 5.23 4.53 -22.89
CA GLN A 173 4.31 4.95 -23.93
C GLN A 173 5.02 5.04 -25.29
N SER A 174 6.30 5.42 -25.30
CA SER A 174 7.15 5.42 -26.51
C SER A 174 7.60 4.03 -26.97
N SER A 175 7.54 3.02 -26.11
CA SER A 175 7.93 1.63 -26.41
C SER A 175 6.87 0.63 -25.91
N PRO A 176 5.64 0.69 -26.44
CA PRO A 176 4.59 -0.22 -26.05
C PRO A 176 4.92 -1.63 -26.58
N GLY A 177 4.90 -2.63 -25.69
CA GLY A 177 5.16 -4.03 -26.03
C GLY A 177 6.44 -4.62 -25.44
N ASP A 178 7.22 -3.84 -24.69
CA ASP A 178 8.33 -4.34 -23.89
C ASP A 178 7.84 -5.37 -22.85
N THR A 179 8.48 -6.55 -22.80
CA THR A 179 8.16 -7.65 -21.88
C THR A 179 9.22 -7.87 -20.81
N THR A 180 10.25 -7.04 -20.74
CA THR A 180 11.40 -7.22 -19.83
C THR A 180 11.09 -6.90 -18.37
N ARG A 181 9.89 -6.37 -18.07
CA ARG A 181 9.45 -6.00 -16.72
C ARG A 181 8.07 -6.60 -16.43
N PRO A 182 7.94 -7.94 -16.36
CA PRO A 182 6.69 -8.58 -15.96
C PRO A 182 6.40 -8.23 -14.50
N ILE A 183 5.18 -7.78 -14.25
CA ILE A 183 4.75 -7.40 -12.91
C ILE A 183 4.32 -8.66 -12.17
N MET A 184 4.91 -8.87 -11.01
CA MET A 184 4.56 -9.94 -10.09
C MET A 184 3.58 -9.40 -9.06
N GLU A 185 2.42 -10.04 -8.95
CA GLU A 185 1.58 -9.88 -7.76
C GLU A 185 2.17 -10.71 -6.61
N GLN A 186 2.07 -10.17 -5.41
CA GLN A 186 2.64 -10.72 -4.18
C GLN A 186 1.54 -10.71 -3.12
N VAL A 187 1.12 -11.89 -2.67
CA VAL A 187 0.12 -11.98 -1.60
C VAL A 187 0.84 -12.22 -0.30
N VAL A 188 0.60 -11.33 0.66
CA VAL A 188 1.35 -11.25 1.92
C VAL A 188 0.38 -11.39 3.09
N ASP A 189 0.75 -12.20 4.06
CA ASP A 189 -0.06 -12.48 5.25
C ASP A 189 -0.03 -11.31 6.25
N LEU A 190 -1.22 -10.88 6.69
CA LEU A 190 -1.43 -9.88 7.74
C LEU A 190 -1.87 -10.51 9.08
N GLY A 191 -1.91 -11.85 9.17
CA GLY A 191 -2.08 -12.57 10.43
C GLY A 191 -3.44 -12.40 11.12
N GLY A 192 -4.44 -11.81 10.45
CA GLY A 192 -5.71 -11.49 11.09
C GLY A 192 -5.65 -10.26 12.01
N LEU A 193 -4.90 -9.22 11.61
CA LEU A 193 -4.79 -7.97 12.33
C LEU A 193 -6.14 -7.25 12.43
N SER A 194 -6.66 -7.06 13.65
CA SER A 194 -7.84 -6.23 13.89
C SER A 194 -7.45 -4.77 14.04
N LEU A 195 -7.95 -3.93 13.12
CA LEU A 195 -7.81 -2.48 13.19
C LEU A 195 -9.18 -1.82 13.38
N PRO A 196 -9.30 -0.83 14.29
CA PRO A 196 -10.45 0.06 14.28
C PRO A 196 -10.50 0.90 13.01
N ALA A 197 -11.62 1.57 12.77
CA ALA A 197 -11.69 2.59 11.74
C ALA A 197 -10.61 3.67 11.97
N GLY A 198 -9.92 4.07 10.91
CA GLY A 198 -8.82 5.03 10.99
C GLY A 198 -7.92 5.02 9.76
N THR A 199 -6.95 5.94 9.76
CA THR A 199 -5.94 6.07 8.72
C THR A 199 -4.63 5.47 9.20
N TYR A 200 -4.04 4.65 8.34
CA TYR A 200 -2.83 3.88 8.60
C TYR A 200 -1.88 4.02 7.41
N TRP A 201 -0.65 3.58 7.61
CA TRP A 201 0.33 3.45 6.53
C TRP A 201 0.84 2.04 6.49
N VAL A 202 0.93 1.45 5.31
CA VAL A 202 1.65 0.19 5.10
C VAL A 202 3.03 0.52 4.55
N ASP A 203 4.08 -0.04 5.14
CA ASP A 203 5.43 0.01 4.59
C ASP A 203 5.97 -1.38 4.33
N TRP A 204 6.67 -1.57 3.22
CA TRP A 204 7.20 -2.87 2.84
C TRP A 204 8.52 -2.77 2.08
N GLN A 205 9.22 -3.90 2.06
CA GLN A 205 10.34 -4.17 1.18
C GLN A 205 10.29 -5.61 0.71
N THR A 206 10.97 -5.87 -0.41
CA THR A 206 10.88 -7.12 -1.14
C THR A 206 12.27 -7.63 -1.48
N GLY A 207 12.47 -8.93 -1.30
CA GLY A 207 13.64 -9.66 -1.80
C GLY A 207 13.40 -10.25 -3.18
N GLY A 208 14.43 -10.25 -4.02
CA GLY A 208 14.41 -10.85 -5.36
C GLY A 208 15.77 -11.50 -5.70
N THR A 209 15.82 -12.24 -6.81
CA THR A 209 17.02 -12.99 -7.22
C THR A 209 17.85 -12.31 -8.32
N LEU A 210 17.30 -11.32 -9.02
CA LEU A 210 18.00 -10.60 -10.08
C LEU A 210 18.70 -9.33 -9.58
N ALA A 211 19.59 -8.79 -10.40
CA ALA A 211 20.40 -7.61 -10.09
C ALA A 211 19.66 -6.27 -10.21
N SER A 212 18.56 -6.21 -10.97
CA SER A 212 17.77 -4.98 -11.16
C SER A 212 16.42 -5.11 -10.48
N GLY A 213 16.26 -4.41 -9.35
CA GLY A 213 15.08 -4.44 -8.48
C GLY A 213 15.25 -5.39 -7.31
N PRO A 214 14.20 -5.65 -6.51
CA PRO A 214 12.79 -5.39 -6.87
C PRO A 214 12.37 -3.92 -6.90
N TRP A 215 11.56 -3.59 -7.91
CA TRP A 215 10.99 -2.26 -8.15
C TRP A 215 9.48 -2.27 -7.90
N ALA A 216 8.98 -1.31 -7.12
CA ALA A 216 7.55 -1.04 -6.95
C ALA A 216 7.02 -0.23 -8.15
N PRO A 217 6.10 -0.76 -8.97
CA PRO A 217 5.43 0.05 -9.98
C PRO A 217 4.45 1.04 -9.30
N PRO A 218 4.37 2.30 -9.74
CA PRO A 218 3.39 3.25 -9.23
C PRO A 218 1.99 2.95 -9.77
N ILE A 219 0.98 3.51 -9.09
CA ILE A 219 -0.37 3.64 -9.66
C ILE A 219 -0.23 4.33 -11.00
N THR A 220 -0.85 3.77 -12.04
CA THR A 220 -0.79 4.31 -13.39
C THR A 220 -2.20 4.59 -13.88
N ILE A 221 -2.51 5.87 -14.11
CA ILE A 221 -3.80 6.34 -14.63
C ILE A 221 -3.51 7.24 -15.85
N THR A 222 -4.10 6.92 -16.99
CA THR A 222 -3.91 7.70 -18.22
C THR A 222 -4.37 9.15 -18.01
N GLY A 223 -3.50 10.10 -18.31
CA GLY A 223 -3.71 11.53 -18.12
C GLY A 223 -3.40 12.08 -16.72
N GLN A 224 -2.91 11.26 -15.78
CA GLN A 224 -2.65 11.67 -14.40
C GLN A 224 -1.17 11.47 -14.02
N ALA A 225 -0.48 12.57 -13.68
CA ALA A 225 0.93 12.56 -13.29
C ALA A 225 1.14 12.36 -11.78
N VAL A 226 0.27 12.94 -10.94
CA VAL A 226 0.31 12.79 -9.47
C VAL A 226 -0.73 11.76 -9.05
N THR A 227 -0.31 10.66 -8.44
CA THR A 227 -1.18 9.49 -8.21
C THR A 227 -1.38 9.11 -6.75
N GLY A 228 -0.65 9.74 -5.82
CA GLY A 228 -0.82 9.49 -4.38
C GLY A 228 0.19 10.26 -3.53
N ASP A 229 0.32 9.84 -2.27
CA ASP A 229 1.16 10.45 -1.24
C ASP A 229 2.26 9.50 -0.72
N ALA A 230 2.63 8.49 -1.50
CA ALA A 230 3.60 7.48 -1.08
C ALA A 230 4.97 8.08 -0.70
N LEU A 231 5.67 7.35 0.15
CA LEU A 231 7.00 7.63 0.65
C LEU A 231 7.97 6.50 0.30
N GLN A 232 9.26 6.82 0.22
CA GLN A 232 10.34 5.85 0.10
C GLN A 232 11.35 6.07 1.23
N PHE A 233 11.74 4.99 1.91
CA PHE A 233 12.90 4.96 2.77
C PHE A 233 14.12 4.61 1.94
N ASP A 234 15.12 5.49 1.92
CA ASP A 234 16.32 5.34 1.09
C ASP A 234 17.48 4.59 1.77
N GLY A 235 17.20 3.91 2.89
CA GLY A 235 18.21 3.35 3.79
C GLY A 235 18.60 4.30 4.93
N SER A 236 18.24 5.58 4.85
CA SER A 236 18.58 6.60 5.85
C SER A 236 17.38 7.42 6.34
N ALA A 237 16.49 7.84 5.44
CA ALA A 237 15.36 8.72 5.74
C ALA A 237 14.14 8.39 4.88
N TRP A 238 12.96 8.75 5.40
CA TRP A 238 11.71 8.73 4.63
C TRP A 238 11.58 9.99 3.78
N ASN A 239 11.39 9.81 2.49
CA ASN A 239 11.31 10.87 1.49
C ASN A 239 10.00 10.74 0.70
N THR A 240 9.50 11.83 0.14
CA THR A 240 8.37 11.79 -0.80
C THR A 240 8.75 10.97 -2.03
N MET A 241 7.89 10.02 -2.43
CA MET A 241 8.13 9.20 -3.60
C MET A 241 7.70 9.96 -4.86
N VAL A 242 8.65 10.55 -5.58
CA VAL A 242 8.38 11.48 -6.69
C VAL A 242 8.97 11.00 -8.02
N ASP A 243 8.22 11.20 -9.11
CA ASP A 243 8.72 11.17 -10.48
C ASP A 243 8.88 12.62 -10.97
N GLY A 244 10.11 13.13 -10.94
CA GLY A 244 10.37 14.56 -11.06
C GLY A 244 9.78 15.33 -9.88
N THR A 245 8.75 16.14 -10.12
CA THR A 245 7.99 16.85 -9.08
C THR A 245 6.64 16.20 -8.76
N ASN A 246 6.29 15.11 -9.46
CA ASN A 246 4.98 14.49 -9.34
C ASN A 246 5.02 13.37 -8.30
N GLN A 247 4.34 13.56 -7.18
CA GLN A 247 4.26 12.52 -6.14
C GLN A 247 3.41 11.34 -6.62
N GLN A 248 3.91 10.13 -6.35
CA GLN A 248 3.33 8.88 -6.82
C GLN A 248 2.60 8.17 -5.68
N GLY A 249 1.61 7.36 -6.03
CA GLY A 249 0.99 6.37 -5.14
C GLY A 249 1.35 4.95 -5.56
N LEU A 250 1.07 3.98 -4.70
CA LEU A 250 1.37 2.56 -4.90
C LEU A 250 0.09 1.73 -4.91
N PRO A 251 -0.10 0.85 -5.90
CA PRO A 251 -1.27 0.01 -5.97
C PRO A 251 -1.14 -1.13 -4.95
N PHE A 252 -2.20 -1.37 -4.21
CA PHE A 252 -2.33 -2.54 -3.34
C PHE A 252 -3.79 -2.79 -3.00
N GLN A 253 -4.07 -4.02 -2.60
CA GLN A 253 -5.39 -4.41 -2.14
C GLN A 253 -5.30 -5.12 -0.80
N ILE A 254 -5.98 -4.60 0.22
CA ILE A 254 -6.07 -5.23 1.53
C ILE A 254 -7.39 -5.99 1.62
N ARG A 255 -7.31 -7.25 2.01
CA ARG A 255 -8.45 -8.15 2.14
C ARG A 255 -8.60 -8.64 3.57
N GLY A 256 -9.86 -8.88 3.96
CA GLY A 256 -10.20 -9.34 5.29
C GLY A 256 -11.70 -9.46 5.49
N SER A 257 -12.16 -9.10 6.68
CA SER A 257 -13.58 -9.10 7.04
C SER A 257 -13.91 -7.88 7.88
N VAL A 258 -15.03 -7.21 7.59
CA VAL A 258 -15.56 -6.17 8.47
C VAL A 258 -16.04 -6.80 9.78
N LEU A 259 -15.73 -6.14 10.90
CA LEU A 259 -16.27 -6.52 12.20
C LEU A 259 -17.67 -5.90 12.33
N PRO A 260 -18.66 -6.64 12.88
CA PRO A 260 -19.97 -6.06 13.13
C PRO A 260 -19.80 -4.83 14.02
N THR A 261 -20.45 -3.72 13.65
CA THR A 261 -20.58 -2.57 14.56
C THR A 261 -21.18 -3.09 15.87
N PRO A 262 -20.64 -2.73 17.05
CA PRO A 262 -21.28 -3.08 18.30
C PRO A 262 -22.74 -2.61 18.23
N VAL A 263 -23.68 -3.54 18.18
CA VAL A 263 -25.09 -3.19 18.32
C VAL A 263 -25.18 -2.53 19.69
N PRO A 264 -25.74 -1.32 19.84
CA PRO A 264 -26.00 -0.76 21.15
C PRO A 264 -26.79 -1.81 21.91
N GLN A 265 -26.17 -2.46 22.90
CA GLN A 265 -26.95 -3.31 23.78
C GLN A 265 -28.00 -2.40 24.40
N PRO A 266 -29.31 -2.74 24.32
CA PRO A 266 -30.31 -2.04 25.11
C PRO A 266 -29.76 -1.99 26.53
N SER A 267 -29.74 -0.80 27.14
CA SER A 267 -29.31 -0.67 28.53
C SER A 267 -30.10 -1.69 29.33
N VAL A 268 -29.45 -2.76 29.75
CA VAL A 268 -30.10 -3.78 30.58
C VAL A 268 -30.32 -3.08 31.91
N ILE A 269 -31.52 -2.54 32.12
CA ILE A 269 -31.95 -2.18 33.47
C ILE A 269 -31.87 -3.51 34.22
N PRO A 270 -31.03 -3.65 35.26
CA PRO A 270 -30.87 -4.91 35.96
C PRO A 270 -32.14 -5.18 36.79
N SER A 271 -33.22 -5.62 36.13
CA SER A 271 -34.56 -5.82 36.69
C SER A 271 -34.63 -6.97 37.70
N ASN A 272 -33.53 -7.69 37.90
CA ASN A 272 -33.34 -8.77 38.84
C ASN A 272 -32.37 -8.43 40.00
N THR A 273 -31.86 -7.20 40.06
CA THR A 273 -31.17 -6.69 41.26
C THR A 273 -32.13 -5.87 42.10
N THR A 274 -32.00 -5.92 43.42
CA THR A 274 -32.81 -5.13 44.36
C THR A 274 -32.75 -3.63 44.04
N LEU A 275 -31.64 -3.15 43.47
CA LEU A 275 -31.46 -1.78 42.98
C LEU A 275 -32.26 -1.47 41.71
N GLY A 276 -32.41 -2.41 40.78
CA GLY A 276 -33.23 -2.21 39.59
C GLY A 276 -34.73 -2.21 39.87
N LEU A 277 -35.19 -3.05 40.82
CA LEU A 277 -36.58 -3.07 41.27
C LEU A 277 -36.97 -1.79 42.04
N THR A 278 -36.05 -1.26 42.86
CA THR A 278 -36.28 -0.01 43.60
C THR A 278 -36.34 1.21 42.67
N LEU A 279 -35.49 1.26 41.63
CA LEU A 279 -35.54 2.33 40.63
C LEU A 279 -36.85 2.29 39.82
N LEU A 280 -37.32 1.09 39.45
CA LEU A 280 -38.59 0.91 38.73
C LEU A 280 -39.79 1.35 39.58
N ALA A 281 -39.79 1.01 40.87
CA ALA A 281 -40.81 1.42 41.83
C ALA A 281 -40.79 2.94 42.08
N LEU A 282 -39.61 3.57 42.10
CA LEU A 282 -39.46 5.03 42.24
C LEU A 282 -40.03 5.78 41.03
N LEU A 283 -39.75 5.28 39.81
CA LEU A 283 -40.27 5.82 38.56
C LEU A 283 -41.80 5.68 38.45
N ALA A 284 -42.35 4.52 38.82
CA ALA A 284 -43.79 4.30 38.86
C ALA A 284 -44.48 5.18 39.92
N GLY A 285 -43.86 5.35 41.09
CA GLY A 285 -44.33 6.23 42.16
C GLY A 285 -44.34 7.71 41.75
N MET A 286 -43.30 8.19 41.06
CA MET A 286 -43.25 9.56 40.54
C MET A 286 -44.32 9.82 39.48
N ALA A 287 -44.57 8.88 38.58
CA ALA A 287 -45.62 9.01 37.57
C ALA A 287 -47.03 9.07 38.19
N ALA A 288 -47.30 8.23 39.20
CA ALA A 288 -48.56 8.25 39.94
C ALA A 288 -48.74 9.55 40.75
N PHE A 289 -47.67 10.06 41.36
CA PHE A 289 -47.70 11.32 42.11
C PHE A 289 -47.98 12.54 41.21
N LEU A 290 -47.39 12.57 40.01
CA LEU A 290 -47.62 13.63 39.02
C LEU A 290 -49.06 13.60 38.47
N GLN A 291 -49.60 12.40 38.21
CA GLN A 291 -51.00 12.25 37.77
C GLN A 291 -52.02 12.59 38.86
N PHE A 292 -51.68 12.39 40.13
CA PHE A 292 -52.54 12.78 41.26
C PHE A 292 -52.53 14.29 41.49
N ARG A 293 -51.39 14.96 41.25
CA ARG A 293 -51.26 16.41 41.40
C ARG A 293 -51.93 17.20 40.28
N SER A 294 -52.09 16.61 39.09
CA SER A 294 -52.79 17.23 37.95
C SER A 294 -54.32 17.09 38.00
N ARG A 295 -54.88 16.40 39.01
CA ARG A 295 -56.32 16.19 39.21
C ARG A 295 -56.90 16.95 40.42
N ARG A 296 -56.16 17.92 40.96
CA ARG A 296 -56.66 18.91 41.93
C ARG A 296 -56.65 20.31 41.33
#